data_AF-A0A7Y6AH31-F1
#
_entry.id   AF-A0A7Y6AH31-F1
#
_cell.length_a   1.000
_cell.length_b   1.000
_cell.length_c   1.000
_cell.angle_alpha   90.00
_cell.angle_beta   90.00
_cell.angle_gamma   90.00
#
_symmetry.space_group_name_H-M   'P 1'
#
loop_
_entity.id
_entity.type
_entity.pdbx_description
1 polymer ?
#
loop_
_entity_poly.entity_id
_entity_poly.type
_entity_poly.pdbx_seq_one_letter_code
_entity_poly.pdbx_strand_id
1 'polypeptide(L)'
;MKVVLRHDPSFTVARCVLSGGEQMRAESGAMYAHSAGVTFDAKIEGGVMAGLRRSVLGGESMFQTTYTAPAQGGWVDVAANLPGDAITIDLEPGQDRFLLTRGCWLANSAGVTIDTKWGGA
;
A
#
# COMPACT_ATOMS: atom_id res chain seq x y z
N MET A 1 7.47 7.41 6.96
CA MET A 1 6.45 6.57 7.64
C MET A 1 7.15 5.51 8.45
N LYS A 2 6.76 5.33 9.71
CA LYS A 2 7.25 4.23 10.56
C LYS A 2 6.26 3.06 10.50
N VAL A 3 6.75 1.83 10.43
CA VAL A 3 5.90 0.63 10.47
C VAL A 3 6.17 -0.16 11.74
N VAL A 4 5.12 -0.64 12.39
CA VAL A 4 5.19 -1.54 13.55
C VAL A 4 4.37 -2.80 13.23
N LEU A 5 5.04 -3.93 13.11
CA LEU A 5 4.39 -5.23 12.92
C LEU A 5 3.83 -5.73 14.26
N ARG A 6 2.66 -6.37 14.20
CA ARG A 6 1.93 -6.87 15.37
C ARG A 6 1.30 -8.20 15.01
N HIS A 7 1.10 -9.08 16.01
CA HIS A 7 0.40 -10.36 15.85
C HIS A 7 1.06 -11.32 14.85
N ASP A 8 2.34 -11.10 14.58
CA ASP A 8 3.18 -11.99 13.78
C ASP A 8 3.42 -13.34 14.47
N PRO A 9 3.63 -14.43 13.69
CA PRO A 9 3.74 -14.46 12.23
C PRO A 9 2.46 -14.95 11.50
N SER A 10 1.41 -15.34 12.23
CA SER A 10 0.29 -16.05 11.61
C SER A 10 -0.82 -15.15 11.07
N PHE A 11 -0.95 -13.93 11.61
CA PHE A 11 -1.98 -12.96 11.24
C PHE A 11 -1.44 -11.54 11.40
N THR A 12 -0.30 -11.27 10.75
CA THR A 12 0.43 -10.02 10.97
C THR A 12 -0.40 -8.80 10.55
N VAL A 13 -0.50 -7.83 11.46
CA VAL A 13 -1.06 -6.51 11.21
C VAL A 13 0.07 -5.50 11.21
N ALA A 14 0.24 -4.77 10.11
CA ALA A 14 1.22 -3.71 10.00
C ALA A 14 0.58 -2.36 10.37
N ARG A 15 1.01 -1.78 11.49
CA ARG A 15 0.64 -0.42 11.88
C ARG A 15 1.57 0.58 11.22
N CYS A 16 1.04 1.31 10.25
CA CYS A 16 1.70 2.43 9.58
C CYS A 16 1.45 3.72 10.37
N VAL A 17 2.48 4.25 11.02
CA VAL A 17 2.43 5.51 11.79
C VAL A 17 2.87 6.66 10.91
N LEU A 18 2.03 7.69 10.86
CA LEU A 18 2.12 8.85 9.98
C LEU A 18 2.27 10.13 10.80
N SER A 19 3.18 10.99 10.35
CA SER A 19 3.34 12.36 10.82
C SER A 19 2.17 13.23 10.35
N GLY A 20 2.05 14.45 10.89
CA GLY A 20 0.99 15.38 10.50
C GLY A 20 0.95 15.67 9.00
N GLY A 21 -0.17 15.38 8.33
CA GLY A 21 -0.30 15.53 6.88
C GLY A 21 0.47 14.52 6.03
N GLU A 22 1.18 13.58 6.65
CA GLU A 22 1.91 12.53 5.92
C GLU A 22 0.92 11.58 5.23
N GLN A 23 1.30 11.12 4.05
CA GLN A 23 0.51 10.22 3.21
C GLN A 23 1.15 8.84 3.07
N MET A 24 0.30 7.84 2.96
CA MET A 24 0.68 6.48 2.57
C MET A 24 -0.28 5.94 1.52
N ARG A 25 0.18 4.93 0.77
CA ARG A 25 -0.66 4.14 -0.12
C ARG A 25 -0.78 2.73 0.42
N ALA A 26 -1.95 2.14 0.28
CA ALA A 26 -2.17 0.72 0.59
C ALA A 26 -3.01 0.05 -0.50
N GLU A 27 -2.88 -1.27 -0.57
CA GLU A 27 -3.73 -2.12 -1.40
C GLU A 27 -5.20 -1.89 -1.02
N SER A 28 -6.06 -1.71 -2.03
CA SER A 28 -7.48 -1.55 -1.77
C SER A 28 -8.04 -2.79 -1.08
N GLY A 29 -8.71 -2.58 0.07
CA GLY A 29 -9.22 -3.65 0.92
C GLY A 29 -8.27 -4.11 2.02
N ALA A 30 -6.99 -3.72 2.00
CA ALA A 30 -6.03 -4.13 3.03
C ALA A 30 -6.17 -3.36 4.36
N MET A 31 -6.95 -2.27 4.41
CA MET A 31 -7.13 -1.49 5.64
C MET A 31 -7.95 -2.28 6.66
N TYR A 32 -7.35 -2.47 7.83
CA TYR A 32 -7.97 -3.11 8.98
C TYR A 32 -8.60 -2.09 9.93
N ALA A 33 -7.85 -1.04 10.27
CA ALA A 33 -8.32 0.07 11.12
C ALA A 33 -7.49 1.33 10.87
N HIS A 34 -7.97 2.49 11.32
CA HIS A 34 -7.17 3.71 11.35
C HIS A 34 -7.54 4.60 12.53
N SER A 35 -6.64 5.51 12.91
CA SER A 35 -6.93 6.52 13.94
C SER A 35 -7.94 7.55 13.47
N ALA A 36 -8.63 8.19 14.43
CA ALA A 36 -9.54 9.29 14.14
C ALA A 36 -8.86 10.42 13.35
N GLY A 37 -9.59 11.00 12.40
CA GLY A 37 -9.13 12.12 11.57
C GLY A 37 -8.27 11.75 10.37
N VAL A 38 -7.85 10.47 10.21
CA VAL A 38 -7.26 10.01 8.95
C VAL A 38 -8.34 10.05 7.87
N THR A 39 -8.01 10.68 6.74
CA THR A 39 -8.86 10.70 5.55
C THR A 39 -8.28 9.78 4.49
N PHE A 40 -9.12 9.34 3.55
CA PHE A 40 -8.68 8.48 2.46
C PHE A 40 -9.35 8.83 1.15
N ASP A 41 -8.62 8.58 0.06
CA ASP A 41 -9.08 8.76 -1.32
C ASP A 41 -8.72 7.49 -2.11
N ALA A 42 -9.75 6.80 -2.59
CA ALA A 42 -9.60 5.60 -3.41
C ALA A 42 -9.50 6.04 -4.88
N LYS A 43 -8.28 6.10 -5.41
CA LYS A 43 -8.02 6.45 -6.81
C LYS A 43 -7.49 5.27 -7.60
N ILE A 44 -7.85 5.23 -8.87
CA ILE A 44 -7.13 4.45 -9.87
C ILE A 44 -5.91 5.28 -10.29
N GLU A 45 -4.70 4.85 -9.97
CA GLU A 45 -3.49 5.55 -10.41
C GLU A 45 -3.42 5.60 -11.95
N GLY A 46 -3.39 6.83 -12.50
CA GLY A 46 -3.39 7.11 -13.95
C GLY A 46 -4.76 7.46 -14.55
N GLY A 47 -5.83 7.47 -13.75
CA GLY A 47 -7.19 7.80 -14.20
C GLY A 47 -7.87 6.66 -14.98
N VAL A 48 -9.16 6.81 -15.28
CA VAL A 48 -9.99 5.76 -15.92
C VAL A 48 -9.37 5.27 -17.23
N MET A 49 -8.81 6.18 -18.04
CA MET A 49 -8.24 5.84 -19.34
C MET A 49 -6.92 5.05 -19.24
N ALA A 50 -6.05 5.37 -18.27
CA ALA A 50 -4.83 4.59 -18.05
C ALA A 50 -5.11 3.26 -17.32
N GLY A 51 -6.10 3.26 -16.42
CA GLY A 51 -6.61 2.05 -15.77
C GLY A 51 -7.18 1.06 -16.79
N LEU A 52 -7.97 1.55 -17.77
CA LEU A 52 -8.50 0.72 -18.85
C LEU A 52 -7.41 0.22 -19.81
N ARG A 53 -6.41 1.06 -20.13
CA ARG A 53 -5.24 0.59 -20.93
C ARG A 53 -4.44 -0.49 -20.21
N ARG A 54 -4.26 -0.39 -18.89
CA ARG A 54 -3.60 -1.43 -18.07
C ARG A 54 -4.44 -2.70 -17.95
N SER A 55 -5.76 -2.58 -17.76
CA SER A 55 -6.64 -3.76 -17.70
C SER A 55 -6.69 -4.51 -19.03
N VAL A 56 -6.62 -3.80 -20.16
CA VAL A 56 -6.66 -4.38 -21.50
C VAL A 56 -5.31 -4.98 -21.95
N LEU A 57 -4.17 -4.43 -21.49
CA LEU A 57 -2.83 -4.89 -21.91
C LEU A 57 -2.12 -5.82 -20.90
N GLY A 58 -2.59 -5.89 -19.65
CA GLY A 58 -1.91 -6.62 -18.57
C GLY A 58 -2.84 -7.30 -17.56
N GLY A 59 -4.15 -7.32 -17.84
CA GLY A 59 -5.12 -8.19 -17.15
C GLY A 59 -5.77 -7.63 -15.90
N GLU A 60 -5.12 -6.80 -15.07
CA GLU A 60 -5.76 -6.33 -13.82
C GLU A 60 -5.31 -4.91 -13.41
N SER A 61 -6.29 -4.08 -12.99
CA SER A 61 -6.07 -2.74 -12.44
C SER A 61 -5.71 -2.86 -10.95
N MET A 62 -4.51 -2.40 -10.56
CA MET A 62 -4.21 -2.20 -9.14
C MET A 62 -4.96 -0.98 -8.62
N PHE A 63 -5.97 -1.21 -7.80
CA PHE A 63 -6.63 -0.16 -7.02
C PHE A 63 -5.79 0.10 -5.78
N GLN A 64 -5.42 1.36 -5.58
CA GLN A 64 -4.66 1.81 -4.42
C GLN A 64 -5.48 2.85 -3.68
N THR A 65 -5.50 2.75 -2.35
CA THR A 65 -6.11 3.78 -1.50
C THR A 65 -5.01 4.63 -0.89
N THR A 66 -5.12 5.95 -1.06
CA THR A 66 -4.22 6.91 -0.40
C THR A 66 -4.84 7.34 0.92
N TYR A 67 -4.09 7.22 2.00
CA TYR A 67 -4.48 7.68 3.34
C TYR A 67 -3.65 8.90 3.71
N THR A 68 -4.28 9.91 4.31
CA THR A 68 -3.63 11.15 4.77
C THR A 68 -3.91 11.35 6.25
N ALA A 69 -2.86 11.54 7.04
CA ALA A 69 -2.99 11.83 8.46
C ALA A 69 -3.46 13.26 8.72
N PRO A 70 -4.23 13.50 9.82
CA PRO A 70 -4.56 14.86 10.25
C PRO A 70 -3.31 15.57 10.79
N ALA A 71 -3.40 16.86 11.13
CA ALA A 71 -2.26 17.68 11.52
C ALA A 71 -1.46 17.14 12.73
N GLN A 72 -2.13 16.46 13.66
CA GLN A 72 -1.50 15.83 14.83
C GLN A 72 -0.83 14.47 14.55
N GLY A 73 -0.86 14.00 13.29
CA GLY A 73 -0.45 12.66 12.91
C GLY A 73 -1.54 11.62 13.15
N GLY A 74 -1.22 10.36 12.86
CA GLY A 74 -2.17 9.26 12.96
C GLY A 74 -1.55 7.92 12.64
N TRP A 75 -2.39 6.89 12.57
CA TRP A 75 -1.97 5.57 12.14
C TRP A 75 -3.03 4.88 11.27
N VAL A 76 -2.57 3.99 10.40
CA VAL A 76 -3.40 3.08 9.61
C VAL A 76 -2.85 1.67 9.83
N ASP A 77 -3.69 0.76 10.30
CA ASP A 77 -3.40 -0.66 10.39
C ASP A 77 -3.82 -1.32 9.06
N VAL A 78 -2.89 -2.06 8.44
CA VAL A 78 -3.14 -2.86 7.25
C VAL A 78 -2.85 -4.34 7.53
N ALA A 79 -3.57 -5.22 6.86
CA ALA A 79 -3.42 -6.66 6.97
C ALA A 79 -3.71 -7.35 5.62
N ALA A 80 -3.10 -8.52 5.42
CA ALA A 80 -3.40 -9.36 4.26
C ALA A 80 -4.78 -10.01 4.40
N ASN A 81 -5.40 -10.33 3.26
CA ASN A 81 -6.69 -11.02 3.22
C ASN A 81 -6.62 -12.49 3.65
N LEU A 82 -5.43 -13.10 3.58
CA LEU A 82 -5.18 -14.48 3.95
C LEU A 82 -4.27 -14.53 5.18
N PRO A 83 -4.39 -15.57 6.03
CA PRO A 83 -3.46 -15.81 7.13
C PRO A 83 -2.03 -15.86 6.62
N GLY A 84 -1.13 -15.21 7.34
CA GLY A 84 0.28 -15.12 6.96
C GLY A 84 1.01 -14.04 7.72
N ASP A 85 2.27 -13.90 7.33
CA ASP A 85 3.19 -12.93 7.90
C ASP A 85 3.36 -11.72 6.97
N ALA A 86 3.88 -10.63 7.52
CA ALA A 86 4.26 -9.45 6.76
C ALA A 86 5.67 -9.03 7.16
N ILE A 87 6.44 -8.57 6.17
CA ILE A 87 7.77 -7.99 6.39
C ILE A 87 7.79 -6.57 5.88
N THR A 88 8.74 -5.79 6.39
CA THR A 88 9.04 -4.44 5.91
C THR A 88 10.28 -4.46 5.03
N ILE A 89 10.23 -3.74 3.91
CA ILE A 89 11.37 -3.56 3.01
C ILE A 89 11.66 -2.06 2.94
N ASP A 90 12.86 -1.67 3.37
CA ASP A 90 13.31 -0.29 3.27
C ASP A 90 13.86 -0.01 1.86
N LEU A 91 13.50 1.14 1.32
CA LEU A 91 13.92 1.60 -0.01
C LEU A 91 14.69 2.91 0.12
N GLU A 92 15.90 2.94 -0.43
CA GLU A 92 16.70 4.16 -0.54
C GLU A 92 16.55 4.81 -1.94
N PRO A 93 16.67 6.14 -2.05
CA PRO A 93 16.69 6.81 -3.34
C PRO A 93 17.81 6.25 -4.24
N GLY A 94 17.45 5.79 -5.44
CA GLY A 94 18.40 5.23 -6.41
C GLY A 94 18.70 3.73 -6.25
N GLN A 95 18.09 3.05 -5.27
CA GLN A 95 18.18 1.60 -5.10
C GLN A 95 17.44 0.85 -6.22
N ASP A 96 17.90 -0.37 -6.52
CA ASP A 96 17.26 -1.27 -7.47
C ASP A 96 15.80 -1.59 -7.07
N ARG A 97 14.99 -1.93 -8.07
CA ARG A 97 13.58 -2.25 -7.90
C ARG A 97 13.41 -3.61 -7.23
N PHE A 98 12.47 -3.72 -6.30
CA PHE A 98 11.98 -5.02 -5.84
C PHE A 98 10.86 -5.52 -6.74
N LEU A 99 10.93 -6.80 -7.09
CA LEU A 99 9.85 -7.50 -7.79
C LEU A 99 9.05 -8.28 -6.76
N LEU A 100 7.77 -7.95 -6.65
CA LEU A 100 6.83 -8.62 -5.76
C LEU A 100 5.80 -9.36 -6.61
N THR A 101 5.46 -10.57 -6.19
CA THR A 101 4.31 -11.28 -6.74
C THR A 101 3.04 -10.48 -6.46
N ARG A 102 2.11 -10.49 -7.41
CA ARG A 102 0.81 -9.85 -7.26
C ARG A 102 0.10 -10.36 -6.00
N GLY A 103 -0.49 -9.46 -5.21
CA GLY A 103 -1.16 -9.76 -3.94
C GLY A 103 -0.22 -9.88 -2.73
N CYS A 104 1.10 -9.70 -2.91
CA CYS A 104 2.06 -9.67 -1.79
C CYS A 104 2.43 -8.25 -1.36
N TRP A 105 1.87 -7.22 -1.99
CA TRP A 105 2.09 -5.82 -1.61
C TRP A 105 0.92 -5.31 -0.77
N LEU A 106 1.20 -4.80 0.44
CA LEU A 106 0.17 -4.26 1.34
C LEU A 106 0.14 -2.73 1.37
N ALA A 107 1.30 -2.09 1.54
CA ALA A 107 1.39 -0.63 1.69
C ALA A 107 2.80 -0.09 1.44
N ASN A 108 2.89 1.22 1.19
CA ASN A 108 4.15 1.96 1.09
C ASN A 108 3.98 3.46 1.42
N SER A 109 5.10 4.14 1.68
CA SER A 109 5.14 5.60 1.79
C SER A 109 4.87 6.28 0.43
N ALA A 110 4.31 7.49 0.45
CA ALA A 110 3.89 8.20 -0.77
C ALA A 110 5.00 8.42 -1.84
N GLY A 111 6.28 8.41 -1.45
CA GLY A 111 7.41 8.58 -2.37
C GLY A 111 7.77 7.33 -3.20
N VAL A 112 7.26 6.14 -2.86
CA VAL A 112 7.64 4.89 -3.54
C VAL A 112 6.83 4.73 -4.83
N THR A 113 7.51 4.57 -5.97
CA THR A 113 6.84 4.34 -7.26
C THR A 113 6.53 2.85 -7.45
N ILE A 114 5.28 2.53 -7.81
CA ILE A 114 4.85 1.17 -8.16
C ILE A 114 4.65 1.09 -9.68
N ASP A 115 5.18 0.03 -10.28
CA ASP A 115 5.01 -0.29 -11.69
C ASP A 115 4.49 -1.72 -11.81
N THR A 116 3.46 -1.93 -12.64
CA THR A 116 2.85 -3.24 -12.88
C THR A 116 3.26 -3.73 -14.26
N LYS A 117 3.99 -4.84 -14.32
CA LYS A 117 4.34 -5.50 -15.58
C LYS A 117 3.82 -6.93 -15.59
N TRP A 118 3.35 -7.38 -16.76
CA TRP A 118 3.06 -8.78 -16.99
C TRP A 118 4.38 -9.57 -16.99
N GLY A 119 4.49 -10.57 -16.11
CA GLY A 119 5.72 -11.30 -15.84
C GLY A 119 5.95 -12.54 -16.71
N GLY A 120 4.99 -12.93 -17.56
CA GLY A 120 4.99 -14.24 -18.21
C GLY A 120 3.74 -15.06 -17.83
N ALA A 121 3.50 -16.13 -18.60
CA ALA A 121 2.55 -17.18 -18.27
C ALA A 121 3.22 -18.29 -17.45
#